data_AF-A0A6L3X1E5-F1
#
_entry.id   AF-A0A6L3X1E5-F1
#
_cell.length_a   1.000
_cell.length_b   1.000
_cell.length_c   1.000
_cell.angle_alpha   90.00
_cell.angle_beta   90.00
_cell.angle_gamma   90.00
#
_symmetry.space_group_name_H-M   'P 1'
#
loop_
_entity.id
_entity.type
_entity.pdbx_description
1 polymer ?
#
loop_
_entity_poly.entity_id
_entity_poly.type
_entity_poly.pdbx_seq_one_letter_code
_entity_poly.pdbx_strand_id
1 'polypeptide(L)'
;FTLVAGSRLRSNETRSWTLELPSPRVQIDIDPAAASRNYLMDSTLIADCSAVLGALAEKVQGREWGSPQWDMQVQQAVGQAEQGLREQ
;
A
#
# COMPACT_ATOMS: atom_id res chain seq x y z
N PHE A 1 -0.01 0.85 9.25
CA PHE A 1 0.90 1.60 8.36
C PHE A 1 0.65 1.14 6.93
N THR A 2 0.67 2.07 5.97
CA THR A 2 0.54 1.79 4.54
C THR A 2 1.56 2.63 3.78
N LEU A 3 2.35 1.99 2.91
CA LEU A 3 3.22 2.67 1.96
C LEU A 3 2.59 2.61 0.57
N VAL A 4 2.35 3.76 -0.04
CA VAL A 4 1.81 3.89 -1.40
C VAL A 4 2.93 4.41 -2.30
N ALA A 5 3.53 3.53 -3.11
CA ALA A 5 4.66 3.87 -3.98
C ALA A 5 4.22 3.89 -5.45
N GLY A 6 4.24 5.06 -6.10
CA GLY A 6 3.94 5.24 -7.52
C GLY A 6 2.49 4.90 -7.92
N SER A 7 1.62 4.64 -6.93
CA SER A 7 0.21 4.34 -7.15
C SER A 7 -0.64 5.56 -6.88
N ARG A 8 -1.67 5.73 -7.71
CA ARG A 8 -2.68 6.77 -7.56
C ARG A 8 -3.91 6.30 -6.79
N LEU A 9 -3.99 5.01 -6.42
CA LEU A 9 -5.15 4.43 -5.73
C LEU A 9 -6.47 4.78 -6.44
N ARG A 10 -6.62 4.30 -7.69
CA ARG A 10 -7.76 4.65 -8.54
C ARG A 10 -9.06 4.04 -8.00
N SER A 11 -10.21 4.56 -8.44
CA SER A 11 -11.53 4.11 -7.98
C SER A 11 -11.76 2.61 -8.21
N ASN A 12 -11.38 2.10 -9.39
CA ASN A 12 -11.54 0.69 -9.74
C ASN A 12 -10.63 -0.24 -8.91
N GLU A 13 -9.56 0.28 -8.31
CA GLU A 13 -8.63 -0.46 -7.45
C GLU A 13 -9.06 -0.43 -5.97
N THR A 14 -9.97 0.48 -5.60
CA THR A 14 -10.27 0.83 -4.19
C THR A 14 -11.76 0.79 -3.85
N ARG A 15 -12.56 0.05 -4.64
CA ARG A 15 -14.02 -0.02 -4.49
C ARG A 15 -14.63 1.39 -4.44
N SER A 16 -14.32 2.21 -5.44
CA SER A 16 -14.75 3.62 -5.52
C SER A 16 -14.33 4.44 -4.30
N TRP A 17 -13.06 4.32 -3.90
CA TRP A 17 -12.46 5.03 -2.76
C TRP A 17 -13.00 4.67 -1.37
N THR A 18 -13.77 3.58 -1.26
CA THR A 18 -14.33 3.13 0.03
C THR A 18 -13.42 2.15 0.77
N LEU A 19 -12.35 1.66 0.12
CA LEU A 19 -11.37 0.81 0.78
C LEU A 19 -10.63 1.60 1.88
N GLU A 20 -10.76 1.16 3.13
CA GLU A 20 -10.01 1.74 4.24
C GLU A 20 -8.55 1.30 4.22
N LEU A 21 -7.63 2.27 4.36
CA LEU A 21 -6.19 2.03 4.37
C LEU A 21 -5.61 2.30 5.77
N PRO A 22 -4.85 1.36 6.36
CA PRO A 22 -4.24 1.53 7.68
C PRO A 22 -3.36 2.79 7.79
N SER A 23 -3.54 3.57 8.86
CA SER A 23 -2.65 4.68 9.24
C SER A 23 -1.39 4.16 9.97
N PRO A 24 -0.24 4.87 9.93
CA PRO A 24 0.03 6.03 9.07
C PRO A 24 0.17 5.64 7.60
N ARG A 25 -0.26 6.53 6.71
CA ARG A 25 -0.18 6.42 5.25
C ARG A 25 0.93 7.32 4.73
N VAL A 26 1.89 6.72 4.03
CA VAL A 26 3.01 7.44 3.41
C VAL A 26 2.94 7.24 1.91
N GLN A 27 3.02 8.33 1.15
CA GLN A 27 3.03 8.30 -0.32
C GLN A 27 4.41 8.65 -0.85
N ILE A 28 4.87 7.90 -1.85
CA ILE A 28 6.00 8.26 -2.71
C ILE A 28 5.44 8.42 -4.12
N ASP A 29 5.62 9.60 -4.72
CA ASP A 29 5.24 9.86 -6.10
C ASP A 29 6.19 10.91 -6.70
N ILE A 30 6.48 10.84 -8.00
CA ILE A 30 7.33 11.83 -8.66
C ILE A 30 6.54 13.11 -8.98
N ASP A 31 5.21 13.00 -9.09
CA ASP A 31 4.32 14.10 -9.42
C ASP A 31 3.73 14.75 -8.15
N PRO A 32 4.08 16.02 -7.83
CA PRO A 32 3.49 16.74 -6.72
C PRO A 32 1.96 16.84 -6.75
N ALA A 33 1.36 16.83 -7.95
CA ALA A 33 -0.09 16.93 -8.10
C ALA A 33 -0.83 15.64 -7.69
N ALA A 34 -0.11 14.53 -7.52
CA ALA A 34 -0.67 13.27 -7.03
C ALA A 34 -0.84 13.27 -5.49
N ALA A 35 -0.18 14.17 -4.78
CA ALA A 35 -0.16 14.22 -3.32
C ALA A 35 -1.57 14.40 -2.74
N SER A 36 -1.99 13.46 -1.89
CA SER A 36 -3.29 13.46 -1.21
C SER A 36 -4.52 13.66 -2.12
N ARG A 37 -4.41 13.37 -3.43
CA ARG A 37 -5.48 13.63 -4.40
C ARG A 37 -6.71 12.73 -4.21
N ASN A 38 -6.49 11.45 -3.89
CA ASN A 38 -7.56 10.45 -3.71
C ASN A 38 -7.69 9.98 -2.25
N TYR A 39 -6.58 9.87 -1.53
CA TYR A 39 -6.54 9.49 -0.12
C TYR A 39 -5.68 10.49 0.63
N LEU A 40 -6.10 10.91 1.83
CA LEU A 40 -5.27 11.77 2.68
C LEU A 40 -4.05 11.00 3.19
N MET A 41 -2.87 11.57 2.97
CA MET A 41 -1.59 10.99 3.39
C MET A 41 -1.08 11.68 4.64
N ASP A 42 -0.54 10.91 5.57
CA ASP A 42 0.14 11.43 6.77
C ASP A 42 1.53 12.00 6.40
N SER A 43 2.16 11.46 5.35
CA SER A 43 3.40 11.99 4.78
C SER A 43 3.47 11.74 3.27
N THR A 44 4.10 12.66 2.53
CA THR A 44 4.33 12.52 1.09
C THR A 44 5.78 12.85 0.76
N LEU A 45 6.44 11.98 -0.01
CA LEU A 45 7.77 12.18 -0.56
C LEU A 45 7.65 12.38 -2.06
N ILE A 46 8.07 13.56 -2.53
CA ILE A 46 8.16 13.84 -3.97
C ILE A 46 9.49 13.32 -4.48
N ALA A 47 9.49 12.13 -5.08
CA ALA A 47 10.69 11.45 -5.51
C ALA A 47 10.40 10.33 -6.52
N ASP A 48 11.43 9.92 -7.25
CA ASP A 48 11.39 8.67 -8.00
C ASP A 48 11.24 7.47 -7.05
N CYS A 49 10.17 6.69 -7.24
CA CYS A 49 9.86 5.58 -6.35
C CYS A 49 10.90 4.46 -6.41
N SER A 50 11.48 4.20 -7.59
CA SER A 50 12.47 3.13 -7.75
C SER A 50 13.73 3.47 -6.96
N ALA A 51 14.22 4.71 -7.06
CA ALA A 51 15.37 5.20 -6.33
C ALA A 51 15.15 5.14 -4.80
N VAL A 52 13.98 5.60 -4.32
CA VAL A 52 13.67 5.58 -2.88
C VAL A 52 13.58 4.15 -2.35
N LEU A 53 12.85 3.27 -3.04
CA LEU A 53 12.70 1.88 -2.62
C LEU A 53 14.03 1.12 -2.68
N GLY A 54 14.87 1.38 -3.68
CA GLY A 54 16.23 0.84 -3.76
C GLY A 54 17.09 1.24 -2.57
N ALA A 55 17.16 2.54 -2.27
CA ALA A 55 17.91 3.04 -1.12
C ALA A 55 17.35 2.53 0.23
N LEU A 56 16.04 2.34 0.34
CA LEU A 56 15.42 1.74 1.53
C LEU A 56 15.81 0.27 1.66
N ALA A 57 15.76 -0.51 0.58
CA ALA A 57 16.13 -1.92 0.56
C ALA A 57 17.60 -2.12 1.00
N GLU A 58 18.52 -1.31 0.47
CA GLU A 58 19.93 -1.32 0.88
C GLU A 58 20.10 -1.03 2.38
N LYS A 59 19.38 -0.04 2.92
CA LYS A 59 19.45 0.34 4.34
C LYS A 59 18.89 -0.70 5.30
N VAL A 60 17.92 -1.50 4.86
CA VAL A 60 17.26 -2.51 5.70
C VAL A 60 17.80 -3.93 5.46
N GLN A 61 18.81 -4.08 4.60
CA GLN A 61 19.44 -5.36 4.30
C GLN A 61 19.93 -6.05 5.59
N GLY A 62 19.74 -7.36 5.68
CA GLY A 62 20.14 -8.17 6.83
C GLY A 62 19.21 -8.09 8.04
N ARG A 63 18.10 -7.35 7.94
CA ARG A 63 17.01 -7.40 8.92
C ARG A 63 15.97 -8.41 8.46
N GLU A 64 15.50 -9.26 9.38
CA GLU A 64 14.32 -10.08 9.13
C GLU A 64 13.06 -9.22 9.32
N TRP A 65 12.21 -9.26 8.31
CA TRP A 65 10.91 -8.60 8.31
C TRP A 65 9.84 -9.62 7.94
N GLY A 66 8.63 -9.40 8.44
CA GLY A 66 7.49 -10.29 8.20
C GLY A 66 6.98 -10.91 9.48
N SER A 67 5.73 -11.34 9.44
CA SER A 67 5.06 -11.99 10.55
C SER A 67 4.33 -13.19 9.95
N PRO A 68 4.68 -14.44 10.32
CA PRO A 68 3.95 -15.60 9.84
C PRO A 68 2.44 -15.51 10.14
N GLN A 69 2.09 -14.85 11.24
CA GLN A 69 0.70 -14.54 11.58
C GLN A 69 0.06 -13.58 10.58
N TRP A 70 0.78 -12.55 10.14
CA TRP A 70 0.30 -11.62 9.13
C TRP A 70 0.11 -12.31 7.78
N ASP A 71 1.07 -13.13 7.36
CA ASP A 71 0.98 -13.89 6.12
C ASP A 71 -0.24 -14.82 6.12
N MET A 72 -0.50 -15.49 7.25
CA MET A 72 -1.70 -16.31 7.44
C MET A 72 -2.98 -15.48 7.37
N GLN A 73 -3.02 -14.29 7.99
CA GLN A 73 -4.18 -13.39 7.92
C GLN A 73 -4.47 -12.93 6.49
N VAL A 74 -3.44 -12.61 5.71
CA VAL A 74 -3.59 -12.24 4.30
C VAL A 74 -4.16 -13.41 3.50
N GLN A 75 -3.63 -14.62 3.68
CA GLN A 75 -4.13 -15.82 2.99
C GLN A 75 -5.61 -16.11 3.33
N GLN A 76 -5.98 -15.99 4.61
CA GLN A 76 -7.36 -16.18 5.05
C GLN A 76 -8.31 -15.14 4.46
N ALA A 77 -7.90 -13.85 4.45
CA ALA A 77 -8.70 -12.77 3.89
C ALA A 77 -8.95 -12.97 2.39
N VAL A 78 -7.94 -13.41 1.63
CA VAL A 78 -8.10 -13.75 0.21
C VAL A 78 -9.09 -14.90 0.02
N GLY A 79 -8.92 -16.00 0.77
CA GLY A 79 -9.83 -17.15 0.67
C GLY A 79 -11.29 -16.81 1.01
N GLN A 80 -11.52 -15.98 2.02
CA GLN A 80 -12.85 -15.48 2.38
C GLN A 80 -13.47 -14.61 1.27
N ALA A 81 -12.67 -13.73 0.68
CA ALA A 81 -13.14 -12.88 -0.43
C ALA A 81 -13.51 -13.71 -1.67
N GLU A 82 -12.71 -14.72 -2.01
CA GLU A 82 -13.02 -15.63 -3.12
C GLU A 82 -14.28 -16.46 -2.88
N GLN A 83 -14.49 -16.97 -1.66
CA GLN A 83 -15.71 -17.70 -1.28
C GLN A 83 -16.93 -16.79 -1.35
N GLY A 84 -16.87 -15.60 -0.75
CA GLY A 84 -17.96 -14.63 -0.76
C GLY A 84 -18.33 -14.16 -2.18
N LEU A 85 -17.40 -14.18 -3.14
CA LEU A 85 -17.71 -13.89 -4.55
C LEU A 85 -18.44 -15.04 -5.25
N ARG A 86 -18.17 -16.30 -4.88
CA ARG A 86 -18.86 -17.47 -5.45
C ARG A 86 -20.30 -17.62 -4.95
N GLU A 87 -20.61 -17.04 -3.81
CA GLU A 87 -21.93 -17.10 -3.16
C GLU A 87 -22.87 -15.94 -3.59
N GLN A 88 -22.39 -14.99 -4.39
CA GLN A 88 -23.15 -13.87 -4.96
C GLN A 88 -23.74 -14.21 -6.33
#